data_AF-A0A2G2J9T1-F1
#
_entry.id   AF-A0A2G2J9T1-F1
#
_cell.length_a   1.000
_cell.length_b   1.000
_cell.length_c   1.000
_cell.angle_alpha   90.00
_cell.angle_beta   90.00
_cell.angle_gamma   90.00
#
_symmetry.space_group_name_H-M   'P 1'
#
loop_
_entity.id
_entity.type
_entity.pdbx_description
1 polymer ?
#
loop_
_entity_poly.entity_id
_entity_poly.type
_entity_poly.pdbx_seq_one_letter_code
_entity_poly.pdbx_strand_id
1 'polypeptide(L)' 'QGRRLDFMMQEFNREANTLGSKSINTDVTASAVELKVLIEQMREQIANIE' A
#
# COMPACT_ATOMS: atom_id res chain seq x y z
N GLN A 1 7.85 -17.79 1.59
CA GLN A 1 7.17 -16.92 2.56
C GLN A 1 6.70 -15.61 1.92
N GLY A 2 7.26 -15.18 0.78
CA GLY A 2 6.83 -13.96 0.09
C GLY A 2 5.40 -14.00 -0.48
N ARG A 3 4.90 -15.14 -0.99
CA ARG A 3 3.48 -15.24 -1.45
C ARG A 3 2.41 -14.74 -0.46
N ARG A 4 2.62 -14.92 0.85
CA ARG A 4 1.69 -14.38 1.87
C ARG A 4 1.85 -12.87 2.02
N LEU A 5 3.09 -12.38 1.99
CA LEU A 5 3.38 -10.96 2.06
C LEU A 5 2.90 -10.23 0.80
N ASP A 6 3.04 -10.82 -0.38
CA ASP A 6 2.50 -10.28 -1.64
C ASP A 6 0.98 -10.11 -1.57
N PHE A 7 0.27 -11.10 -1.04
CA PHE A 7 -1.17 -10.99 -0.82
C PHE A 7 -1.50 -9.82 0.13
N MET A 8 -0.76 -9.66 1.22
CA MET A 8 -0.94 -8.53 2.13
C MET A 8 -0.65 -7.18 1.44
N MET A 9 0.38 -7.10 0.59
CA MET A 9 0.67 -5.90 -0.18
C MET A 9 -0.42 -5.57 -1.20
N GLN A 10 -1.12 -6.56 -1.72
CA GLN A 10 -2.29 -6.33 -2.59
C GLN A 10 -3.46 -5.75 -1.77
N GLU A 11 -3.76 -6.33 -0.61
CA GLU A 11 -4.86 -5.87 0.23
C GLU A 11 -4.59 -4.46 0.81
N PHE A 12 -3.36 -4.15 1.20
CA PHE A 12 -2.99 -2.80 1.64
C PHE A 12 -3.11 -1.77 0.51
N ASN A 13 -2.76 -2.12 -0.72
CA ASN A 13 -2.92 -1.21 -1.86
C ASN A 13 -4.40 -0.93 -2.14
N ARG A 14 -5.28 -1.95 -2.03
CA ARG A 14 -6.74 -1.78 -2.14
C ARG A 14 -7.28 -0.85 -1.05
N GLU A 15 -6.83 -1.01 0.19
CA GLU A 15 -7.24 -0.16 1.29
C GLU A 15 -6.76 1.28 1.11
N ALA A 16 -5.50 1.49 0.70
CA ALA A 16 -4.97 2.82 0.42
C ALA A 16 -5.75 3.53 -0.71
N ASN A 17 -6.17 2.80 -1.75
CA ASN A 17 -7.04 3.35 -2.80
C ASN A 17 -8.43 3.73 -2.25
N THR A 18 -9.00 2.91 -1.36
CA THR A 18 -10.29 3.21 -0.72
C THR A 18 -10.19 4.45 0.17
N LEU A 19 -9.14 4.54 0.98
CA LEU A 19 -8.86 5.70 1.84
C LEU A 19 -8.72 6.98 1.00
N GLY A 20 -7.90 6.96 -0.05
CA GLY A 20 -7.67 8.13 -0.90
C GLY A 20 -8.88 8.55 -1.72
N SER A 21 -9.70 7.60 -2.20
CA SER A 21 -10.87 7.90 -3.05
C SER A 21 -12.13 8.26 -2.27
N LYS A 22 -12.26 7.83 -1.01
CA LYS A 22 -13.44 8.11 -0.16
C LYS A 22 -13.19 9.13 0.94
N SER A 23 -11.95 9.59 1.13
CA SER A 23 -11.65 10.64 2.09
C SER A 23 -12.18 12.00 1.61
N ILE A 24 -12.78 12.74 2.54
CA ILE A 24 -13.19 14.14 2.37
C ILE A 24 -12.09 15.08 2.87
N ASN A 25 -11.17 14.57 3.70
CA ASN A 25 -10.06 15.33 4.27
C ASN A 25 -8.82 15.21 3.36
N THR A 26 -8.25 16.35 3.00
CA THR A 26 -7.08 16.46 2.10
C THR A 26 -5.83 15.82 2.68
N ASP A 27 -5.61 15.93 3.98
CA ASP A 27 -4.43 15.38 4.65
C ASP A 27 -4.49 13.85 4.69
N VAL A 28 -5.68 13.29 4.85
CA VAL A 28 -5.92 11.84 4.75
C VAL A 28 -5.70 11.36 3.32
N THR A 29 -6.15 12.12 2.31
CA THR A 29 -5.88 11.79 0.90
C THR A 29 -4.38 11.83 0.59
N ALA A 30 -3.66 12.84 1.08
CA ALA A 30 -2.21 12.93 0.94
C ALA A 30 -1.50 11.75 1.64
N SER A 31 -1.93 11.40 2.86
CA SER A 31 -1.42 10.24 3.59
C SER A 31 -1.65 8.93 2.83
N ALA A 32 -2.78 8.79 2.13
CA ALA A 32 -3.06 7.62 1.30
C ALA A 32 -2.09 7.50 0.10
N VAL A 33 -1.66 8.62 -0.47
CA VAL A 33 -0.65 8.64 -1.54
C VAL A 33 0.70 8.18 -1.01
N GLU A 34 1.14 8.73 0.13
CA GLU A 34 2.39 8.31 0.78
C GLU A 34 2.37 6.83 1.16
N LEU A 35 1.23 6.34 1.68
CA LEU A 35 1.05 4.93 2.00
C LEU A 35 1.24 4.04 0.76
N LYS A 36 0.78 4.45 -0.41
CA LYS A 36 0.99 3.70 -1.65
C LYS A 36 2.47 3.60 -2.03
N VAL A 37 3.25 4.66 -1.82
CA VAL A 37 4.70 4.64 -2.05
C VAL A 37 5.37 3.62 -1.13
N LEU A 38 5.04 3.62 0.17
CA LEU A 38 5.58 2.67 1.14
C LEU A 38 5.20 1.22 0.80
N ILE A 39 3.98 0.98 0.29
CA ILE A 39 3.55 -0.36 -0.13
C ILE A 39 4.37 -0.87 -1.32
N GLU A 40 4.65 -0.04 -2.31
CA GLU A 40 5.49 -0.46 -3.44
C GLU A 40 6.94 -0.74 -3.00
N GLN A 41 7.50 0.09 -2.10
CA GLN A 41 8.82 -0.19 -1.51
C GLN A 41 8.84 -1.53 -0.76
N MET A 42 7.78 -1.85 0.01
CA MET A 42 7.69 -3.15 0.68
C MET A 42 7.62 -4.33 -0.31
N ARG A 43 6.91 -4.17 -1.45
CA ARG A 43 6.90 -5.19 -2.51
C ARG A 43 8.29 -5.43 -3.10
N GLU A 44 9.05 -4.37 -3.36
CA GLU A 44 10.43 -4.50 -3.81
C GLU A 44 11.29 -5.24 -2.78
N GLN A 45 11.14 -4.93 -1.49
CA GLN A 45 11.86 -5.64 -0.43
C GLN A 45 11.48 -7.13 -0.37
N ILE A 46 10.20 -7.48 -0.52
CA ILE A 46 9.74 -8.87 -0.56
C ILE A 46 10.37 -9.60 -1.74
N ALA A 47 10.38 -8.99 -2.93
CA ALA A 47 10.98 -9.59 -4.12
C ALA A 47 12.50 -9.81 -3.99
N ASN A 48 13.21 -8.96 -3.25
CA ASN A 48 14.66 -9.08 -3.07
C ASN A 48 15.09 -10.18 -2.08
N ILE A 49 14.18 -10.66 -1.22
CA ILE A 49 14.46 -11.69 -0.22
C ILE A 49 13.91 -13.07 -0.59
N GLU A 50 13.22 -13.18 -1.72
CA GLU A 50 12.83 -14.44 -2.35
C GLU A 50 13.98 -15.07 -3.13
#